data_AF-A0A314KQF5-F1
#
_entry.id   AF-A0A314KQF5-F1
#
_cell.length_a   1.000
_cell.length_b   1.000
_cell.length_c   1.000
_cell.angle_alpha   90.00
_cell.angle_beta   90.00
_cell.angle_gamma   90.00
#
_symmetry.space_group_name_H-M   'P 1'
#
loop_
_entity.id
_entity.type
_entity.pdbx_description
1 polymer ?
#
loop_
_entity_poly.entity_id
_entity_poly.type
_entity_poly.pdbx_seq_one_letter_code
_entity_poly.pdbx_strand_id
1 'polypeptide(L)'
;VYSRRRETNDTCPSPVPVSSDSSLPDPPDNLDLPIALRKGTRTCKSTYSVANFVSYDHLSSTSRSMIASLDSISVPKIVKEALNHPGWSDAMLEEIHALQDNHTWDSVDLTKGKKPMECKWVSTVKVNPDGSVARLKAK
;
A
#
# COMPACT_ATOMS: atom_id res chain seq x y z
N VAL A 1 10.03 -15.01 3.27
CA VAL A 1 8.95 -14.62 2.32
C VAL A 1 7.66 -15.18 2.86
N TYR A 2 6.61 -14.36 2.98
CA TYR A 2 5.31 -14.87 3.41
C TYR A 2 4.62 -15.54 2.23
N SER A 3 4.17 -16.78 2.41
CA SER A 3 3.30 -17.47 1.46
C SER A 3 1.90 -17.56 2.05
N ARG A 4 0.87 -17.37 1.23
CA ARG A 4 -0.50 -17.71 1.63
C ARG A 4 -0.54 -19.20 1.91
N ARG A 5 -1.08 -19.60 3.08
CA ARG A 5 -1.29 -21.01 3.41
C ARG A 5 -2.21 -21.64 2.36
N ARG A 6 -1.82 -22.78 1.80
CA ARG A 6 -2.68 -23.52 0.86
C ARG A 6 -3.74 -24.26 1.68
N GLU A 7 -5.01 -23.96 1.45
CA GLU A 7 -6.08 -24.89 1.81
C GLU A 7 -5.97 -26.09 0.87
N THR A 8 -5.57 -27.23 1.40
CA THR A 8 -5.42 -28.47 0.62
C THR A 8 -6.78 -29.14 0.49
N ASN A 9 -7.61 -28.67 -0.44
CA ASN A 9 -8.72 -29.48 -0.94
C ASN A 9 -8.58 -29.67 -2.46
N ASP A 10 -8.29 -30.92 -2.78
CA ASP A 10 -8.55 -31.69 -3.99
C ASP A 10 -7.75 -31.50 -5.29
N THR A 11 -7.35 -32.70 -5.73
CA THR A 11 -6.51 -33.14 -6.83
C THR A 11 -7.27 -33.22 -8.16
N CYS A 12 -6.52 -32.94 -9.25
CA CYS A 12 -6.68 -33.39 -10.65
C CYS A 12 -7.68 -32.68 -11.59
N PRO A 13 -7.52 -32.82 -12.94
CA PRO A 13 -6.33 -33.15 -13.74
C PRO A 13 -6.07 -32.13 -14.89
N SER A 14 -4.90 -32.26 -15.52
CA SER A 14 -4.46 -31.50 -16.70
C SER A 14 -5.30 -31.80 -17.95
N PRO A 15 -5.65 -30.82 -18.81
CA PRO A 15 -6.07 -31.09 -20.18
C PRO A 15 -4.85 -31.19 -21.11
N VAL A 16 -4.93 -32.13 -22.04
CA VAL A 16 -4.00 -32.49 -23.13
C VAL A 16 -3.91 -31.39 -24.21
N PRO A 17 -2.88 -31.40 -25.09
CA PRO A 17 -2.58 -30.30 -26.00
C PRO A 17 -3.49 -30.31 -27.23
N VAL A 18 -3.95 -29.13 -27.65
CA VAL A 18 -4.65 -28.91 -28.93
C VAL A 18 -3.68 -28.33 -29.95
N SER A 19 -3.67 -28.94 -31.12
CA SER A 19 -2.84 -28.67 -32.30
C SER A 19 -3.07 -27.29 -32.93
N SER A 20 -2.02 -26.83 -33.60
CA SER A 20 -1.86 -25.66 -34.45
C SER A 20 -2.88 -25.54 -35.59
N ASP A 21 -3.30 -24.32 -35.95
CA ASP A 21 -2.95 -23.63 -37.21
C ASP A 21 -3.67 -22.27 -37.34
N SER A 22 -3.15 -21.42 -38.24
CA SER A 22 -3.58 -20.13 -38.77
C SER A 22 -2.92 -18.87 -38.19
N SER A 23 -1.96 -18.39 -38.98
CA SER A 23 -1.20 -17.15 -38.89
C SER A 23 -2.07 -15.91 -39.12
N LEU A 24 -2.09 -15.00 -38.14
CA LEU A 24 -2.60 -13.64 -38.29
C LEU A 24 -1.39 -12.67 -38.39
N PRO A 25 -1.52 -11.56 -39.16
CA PRO A 25 -0.43 -10.60 -39.35
C PRO A 25 -0.05 -9.95 -38.01
N ASP A 26 1.25 -9.85 -37.78
CA ASP A 26 1.83 -9.43 -36.49
C ASP A 26 1.20 -8.12 -35.99
N PRO A 27 0.54 -8.13 -34.81
CA PRO A 27 0.14 -6.89 -34.17
C PRO A 27 1.40 -6.12 -33.76
N PRO A 28 1.33 -4.79 -33.65
CA PRO A 28 2.48 -4.00 -33.20
C PRO A 28 2.99 -4.58 -31.87
N ASP A 29 4.26 -4.99 -31.89
CA ASP A 29 5.11 -5.66 -30.87
C ASP A 29 5.04 -5.05 -29.46
N ASN A 30 4.34 -3.94 -29.35
CA ASN A 30 4.06 -3.27 -28.13
C ASN A 30 2.79 -3.76 -27.45
N LEU A 31 2.01 -4.76 -27.89
CA LEU A 31 0.73 -5.26 -27.28
C LEU A 31 0.87 -6.26 -26.10
N ASP A 32 2.07 -6.77 -25.83
CA ASP A 32 2.31 -7.70 -24.70
C ASP A 32 2.87 -7.05 -23.43
N LEU A 33 3.40 -5.82 -23.53
CA LEU A 33 3.78 -5.01 -22.37
C LEU A 33 2.59 -4.67 -21.42
N PRO A 34 2.82 -4.50 -20.12
CA PRO A 34 1.79 -3.99 -19.21
C PRO A 34 1.37 -2.57 -19.60
N ILE A 35 0.08 -2.26 -19.41
CA ILE A 35 -0.55 -0.97 -19.78
C ILE A 35 0.23 0.23 -19.23
N ALA A 36 0.80 0.09 -18.03
CA ALA A 36 1.63 1.11 -17.38
C ALA A 36 2.89 1.48 -18.20
N LEU A 37 3.54 0.49 -18.83
CA LEU A 37 4.72 0.73 -19.68
C LEU A 37 4.32 1.25 -21.06
N ARG A 38 3.20 0.77 -21.63
CA ARG A 38 2.68 1.27 -22.91
C ARG A 38 2.31 2.75 -22.87
N LYS A 39 1.59 3.18 -21.83
CA LYS A 39 1.01 4.53 -21.78
C LYS A 39 1.90 5.54 -21.05
N GLY A 40 2.89 5.07 -20.30
CA GLY A 40 3.77 5.91 -19.48
C GLY A 40 3.02 6.63 -18.34
N THR A 41 3.78 7.27 -17.46
CA THR A 41 3.22 8.08 -16.37
C THR A 41 2.68 9.39 -16.94
N ARG A 42 1.35 9.59 -16.85
CA ARG A 42 0.73 10.87 -17.22
C ARG A 42 1.02 11.89 -16.13
N THR A 43 1.75 12.94 -16.46
CA THR A 43 1.93 14.11 -15.58
C THR A 43 0.77 15.08 -15.80
N CYS A 44 -0.17 15.14 -14.85
CA CYS A 44 -1.18 16.18 -14.82
C CYS A 44 -0.60 17.43 -14.12
N LYS A 45 -0.08 18.38 -14.89
CA LYS A 45 0.20 19.73 -14.36
C LYS A 45 -1.13 20.47 -14.25
N SER A 46 -1.74 20.45 -13.07
CA SER A 46 -2.92 21.30 -12.83
C SER A 46 -2.48 22.76 -12.83
N THR A 47 -2.98 23.53 -13.79
CA THR A 47 -2.73 24.98 -13.88
C THR A 47 -3.32 25.74 -12.68
N TYR A 48 -4.31 25.16 -12.01
CA TYR A 48 -4.99 25.74 -10.86
C TYR A 48 -4.96 24.73 -9.71
N SER A 49 -3.92 24.80 -8.88
CA SER A 49 -3.87 24.01 -7.64
C SER A 49 -4.91 24.55 -6.68
N VAL A 50 -5.80 23.68 -6.19
CA VAL A 50 -6.79 24.05 -5.16
C VAL A 50 -6.10 24.65 -3.92
N ALA A 51 -4.87 24.20 -3.62
CA ALA A 51 -4.09 24.72 -2.49
C ALA A 51 -3.82 26.23 -2.56
N ASN A 52 -3.81 26.83 -3.76
CA ASN A 52 -3.62 28.27 -3.92
C ASN A 52 -4.87 29.09 -3.51
N PHE A 53 -6.02 28.44 -3.33
CA PHE A 53 -7.30 29.06 -3.03
C PHE A 53 -7.90 28.61 -1.69
N VAL A 54 -7.17 27.81 -0.90
CA VAL A 54 -7.60 27.41 0.45
C VAL A 54 -7.19 28.51 1.43
N SER A 55 -8.17 29.16 2.07
CA SER A 55 -7.97 30.08 3.19
C SER A 55 -8.73 29.60 4.43
N TYR A 56 -8.11 29.81 5.60
CA TYR A 56 -8.70 29.51 6.91
C TYR A 56 -9.24 30.77 7.62
N ASP A 57 -9.28 31.92 6.96
CA ASP A 57 -9.59 33.23 7.57
C ASP A 57 -11.04 33.30 8.08
N HIS A 58 -11.96 32.63 7.38
CA HIS A 58 -13.39 32.58 7.72
C HIS A 58 -13.77 31.43 8.66
N LEU A 59 -12.80 30.63 9.11
CA LEU A 59 -13.06 29.58 10.07
C LEU A 59 -13.15 30.14 11.50
N SER A 60 -13.94 29.46 12.34
CA SER A 60 -13.99 29.76 13.77
C SER A 60 -12.61 29.57 14.42
N SER A 61 -12.36 30.25 15.55
CA SER A 61 -11.12 30.07 16.31
C SER A 61 -10.89 28.59 16.67
N THR A 62 -11.95 27.88 17.08
CA THR A 62 -11.90 26.46 17.45
C THR A 62 -11.53 25.58 16.26
N SER A 63 -12.09 25.85 15.08
CA SER A 63 -11.78 25.10 13.87
C SER A 63 -10.33 25.33 13.43
N ARG A 64 -9.84 26.57 13.52
CA ARG A 64 -8.43 26.88 13.21
C ARG A 64 -7.47 26.18 14.17
N SER A 65 -7.74 26.20 15.48
CA SER A 65 -6.91 25.50 16.45
C SER A 65 -6.90 23.99 16.20
N MET A 66 -8.04 23.40 15.84
CA MET A 66 -8.13 21.98 15.50
C MET A 66 -7.28 21.63 14.28
N ILE A 67 -7.37 22.42 13.20
CA ILE A 67 -6.58 22.20 11.98
C ILE A 67 -5.09 22.33 12.27
N ALA A 68 -4.68 23.37 13.01
CA ALA A 68 -3.28 23.56 13.39
C ALA A 68 -2.75 22.38 14.23
N SER A 69 -3.56 21.85 15.15
CA SER A 69 -3.21 20.64 15.90
C SER A 69 -3.01 19.43 14.99
N LEU A 70 -3.90 19.22 14.01
CA LEU A 70 -3.78 18.12 13.04
C LEU A 70 -2.52 18.26 12.16
N ASP A 71 -2.25 19.46 11.66
CA ASP A 71 -1.10 19.74 10.79
C ASP A 71 0.24 19.59 11.52
N SER A 72 0.25 19.74 12.85
CA SER A 72 1.44 19.52 13.68
C SER A 72 1.83 18.04 13.82
N ILE A 73 0.95 17.11 13.48
CA ILE A 73 1.19 15.66 13.64
C ILE A 73 2.07 15.16 12.50
N SER A 74 3.30 14.73 12.82
CA SER A 74 4.20 14.12 11.84
C SER A 74 3.86 12.65 11.61
N VAL A 75 3.44 12.31 10.39
CA VAL A 75 3.26 10.92 9.96
C VAL A 75 4.53 10.44 9.25
N PRO A 76 5.16 9.34 9.70
CA PRO A 76 6.38 8.83 9.10
C PRO A 76 6.09 8.36 7.68
N LYS A 77 6.98 8.72 6.75
CA LYS A 77 6.86 8.32 5.33
C LYS A 77 7.66 7.06 5.03
N ILE A 78 8.67 6.78 5.86
CA ILE A 78 9.56 5.64 5.73
C ILE A 78 9.59 4.82 7.01
N VAL A 79 9.82 3.51 6.86
CA VAL A 79 9.86 2.56 7.98
C VAL A 79 10.91 2.95 9.02
N LYS A 80 12.06 3.48 8.60
CA LYS A 80 13.12 3.93 9.51
C LYS A 80 12.64 5.03 10.47
N GLU A 81 11.86 5.99 9.99
CA GLU A 81 11.29 7.06 10.83
C GLU A 81 10.27 6.48 11.81
N ALA A 82 9.41 5.57 11.34
CA ALA A 82 8.42 4.91 12.18
C ALA A 82 9.08 4.08 13.30
N LEU A 83 10.14 3.33 13.00
CA LEU A 83 10.85 2.52 13.99
C LEU A 83 11.60 3.35 15.05
N ASN A 84 11.93 4.60 14.74
CA ASN A 84 12.56 5.50 15.69
C ASN A 84 11.57 6.12 16.70
N HIS A 85 10.26 5.94 16.49
CA HIS A 85 9.22 6.46 17.38
C HIS A 85 8.49 5.28 18.07
N PRO A 86 8.50 5.20 19.41
CA PRO A 86 8.02 4.01 20.13
C PRO A 86 6.56 3.67 19.80
N GLY A 87 5.67 4.67 19.74
CA GLY A 87 4.26 4.41 19.41
C GLY A 87 4.04 3.90 17.98
N TRP A 88 4.96 4.18 17.04
CA TRP A 88 4.87 3.66 15.67
C TRP A 88 5.50 2.28 15.56
N SER A 89 6.61 2.01 16.27
CA SER A 89 7.18 0.66 16.37
C SER A 89 6.20 -0.31 17.01
N ASP A 90 5.50 0.10 18.06
CA ASP A 90 4.51 -0.72 18.74
C ASP A 90 3.34 -1.05 17.81
N ALA A 91 2.85 -0.07 17.06
CA ALA A 91 1.79 -0.29 16.06
C ALA A 91 2.22 -1.25 14.94
N MET A 92 3.50 -1.23 14.53
CA MET A 92 4.04 -2.19 13.56
C MET A 92 4.13 -3.59 14.14
N LEU A 93 4.56 -3.72 15.40
CA LEU A 93 4.62 -5.00 16.10
C LEU A 93 3.23 -5.60 16.31
N GLU A 94 2.24 -4.77 16.67
CA GLU A 94 0.83 -5.18 16.81
C GLU A 94 0.30 -5.79 15.50
N GLU A 95 0.57 -5.17 14.34
CA GLU A 95 0.15 -5.72 13.05
C GLU A 95 0.90 -7.02 12.71
N ILE A 96 2.20 -7.12 12.99
CA ILE A 96 2.96 -8.36 12.80
C ILE A 96 2.35 -9.50 13.63
N HIS A 97 2.02 -9.23 14.89
CA HIS A 97 1.39 -10.21 15.78
C HIS A 97 0.00 -10.61 15.26
N ALA A 98 -0.81 -9.63 14.85
CA ALA A 98 -2.12 -9.89 14.27
C ALA A 98 -2.03 -10.75 12.99
N LEU A 99 -1.01 -10.57 12.15
CA LEU A 99 -0.77 -11.42 10.98
C LEU A 99 -0.40 -12.85 11.35
N GLN A 100 0.33 -13.05 12.45
CA GLN A 100 0.68 -14.38 12.97
C GLN A 100 -0.54 -15.09 13.56
N ASP A 101 -1.34 -14.37 14.36
CA ASP A 101 -2.56 -14.88 15.00
C ASP A 101 -3.62 -15.30 13.98
N ASN A 102 -3.73 -14.56 12.87
CA ASN A 102 -4.69 -14.88 11.80
C ASN A 102 -4.32 -16.16 11.02
N HIS A 103 -3.18 -16.81 11.30
CA HIS A 103 -2.73 -18.07 10.70
C HIS A 103 -2.81 -18.12 9.16
N THR A 104 -2.76 -16.95 8.51
CA THR A 104 -2.99 -16.79 7.07
C THR A 104 -1.68 -16.90 6.27
N TRP A 105 -0.56 -16.58 6.92
CA TRP A 105 0.75 -16.44 6.29
C TRP A 105 1.79 -17.33 6.99
N ASP A 106 2.46 -18.17 6.22
CA ASP A 106 3.61 -18.94 6.70
C ASP A 106 4.90 -18.26 6.25
N SER A 107 5.87 -18.14 7.16
CA SER A 107 7.22 -17.66 6.84
C SER A 107 8.00 -18.76 6.14
N VAL A 108 8.33 -18.56 4.88
CA VAL A 108 9.05 -19.52 4.03
C VAL A 108 10.36 -18.91 3.55
N ASP A 109 11.40 -19.74 3.45
CA ASP A 109 12.67 -19.33 2.88
C ASP A 109 12.53 -18.89 1.42
N LEU A 110 13.30 -17.86 1.04
CA LEU A 110 13.33 -17.40 -0.34
C LEU A 110 14.02 -18.45 -1.22
N THR A 111 13.28 -19.08 -2.12
CA THR A 111 13.85 -20.05 -3.06
C THR A 111 14.82 -19.35 -4.02
N LYS A 112 15.96 -20.00 -4.30
CA LYS A 112 17.00 -19.50 -5.23
C LYS A 112 16.38 -19.10 -6.57
N GLY A 113 16.65 -17.86 -7.01
CA GLY A 113 16.17 -17.33 -8.29
C GLY A 113 14.79 -16.64 -8.24
N LYS A 114 14.08 -16.64 -7.10
CA LYS A 114 12.86 -15.86 -6.93
C LYS A 114 13.15 -14.52 -6.24
N LYS A 115 12.34 -13.51 -6.55
CA LYS A 115 12.38 -12.22 -5.86
C LYS A 115 11.41 -12.26 -4.67
N PRO A 116 11.80 -11.77 -3.49
CA PRO A 116 10.86 -11.59 -2.40
C PRO A 116 9.79 -10.57 -2.81
N MET A 117 8.58 -10.73 -2.28
CA MET A 117 7.57 -9.69 -2.42
C MET A 117 7.99 -8.47 -1.60
N GLU A 118 7.89 -7.29 -2.21
CA GLU A 118 8.11 -6.04 -1.51
C GLU A 118 6.90 -5.75 -0.62
N CYS A 119 7.15 -5.57 0.67
CA CYS A 119 6.12 -5.14 1.63
C CYS A 119 6.21 -3.63 1.81
N LYS A 120 5.08 -2.92 1.67
CA LYS A 120 4.99 -1.48 1.87
C LYS A 120 4.13 -1.20 3.09
N TRP A 121 4.70 -0.50 4.07
CA TRP A 121 3.99 -0.04 5.25
C TRP A 121 3.23 1.27 4.99
N VAL A 122 2.03 1.38 5.55
CA VAL A 122 1.16 2.54 5.55
C VAL A 122 0.89 2.94 7.00
N SER A 123 1.36 4.12 7.37
CA SER A 123 1.15 4.71 8.69
C SER A 123 -0.08 5.62 8.67
N THR A 124 -0.95 5.50 9.68
CA THR A 124 -2.15 6.32 9.83
C THR A 124 -2.34 6.73 11.29
N VAL A 125 -2.59 8.01 11.53
CA VAL A 125 -2.92 8.54 12.85
C VAL A 125 -4.42 8.62 12.99
N LYS A 126 -4.95 8.05 14.07
CA LYS A 126 -6.33 8.28 14.50
C LYS A 126 -6.34 9.38 15.55
N VAL A 127 -7.20 10.37 15.33
CA VAL A 127 -7.33 11.56 16.18
C VAL A 127 -8.73 11.57 16.81
N ASN A 128 -8.82 11.99 18.05
CA ASN A 128 -10.07 12.21 18.78
C ASN A 128 -10.77 13.51 18.35
N PRO A 129 -12.05 13.72 18.70
CA PRO A 129 -12.76 14.97 18.38
C PRO A 129 -12.13 16.23 18.98
N ASP A 130 -11.36 16.09 20.06
CA ASP A 130 -10.61 17.17 20.72
C ASP A 130 -9.27 17.48 20.02
N GLY A 131 -8.89 16.73 18.98
CA GLY A 131 -7.63 16.88 18.25
C GLY A 131 -6.45 16.10 18.84
N SER A 132 -6.63 15.36 19.94
CA SER A 132 -5.58 14.53 20.53
C SER A 132 -5.37 13.22 19.76
N VAL A 133 -4.13 12.71 19.74
CA VAL A 133 -3.82 11.41 19.10
C VAL A 133 -4.45 10.28 19.89
N ALA A 134 -5.46 9.63 19.29
CA ALA A 134 -6.15 8.49 19.88
C ALA A 134 -5.36 7.19 19.73
N ARG A 135 -4.78 6.97 18.54
CA ARG A 135 -4.03 5.75 18.22
C ARG A 135 -3.17 5.92 16.97
N LEU A 136 -1.99 5.31 16.97
CA LEU A 136 -1.14 5.13 15.80
C LEU A 136 -1.42 3.75 15.18
N LYS A 137 -1.48 3.66 13.84
CA LYS A 137 -1.72 2.41 13.13
C LYS A 137 -0.73 2.23 11.99
N ALA A 138 -0.06 1.08 11.93
CA ALA A 138 0.81 0.71 10.83
C ALA A 138 0.29 -0.58 10.19
N LYS A 139 0.28 -0.66 8.86
CA LYS A 139 -0.22 -1.79 8.07
C LYS A 139 0.62 -2.04 6.84
#